data_AF-A0A848J1N1-F1
#
_entry.id   AF-A0A848J1N1-F1
#
_cell.length_a   1.000
_cell.length_b   1.000
_cell.length_c   1.000
_cell.angle_alpha   90.00
_cell.angle_beta   90.00
_cell.angle_gamma   90.00
#
_symmetry.space_group_name_H-M   'P 1'
#
loop_
_entity.id
_entity.type
_entity.pdbx_description
1 polymer ?
#
loop_
_entity_poly.entity_id
_entity_poly.type
_entity_poly.pdbx_seq_one_letter_code
_entity_poly.pdbx_strand_id
1 'polypeptide(L)'
;MIIFILLANTLIAQSENDIVYKLNGEVMKGKVTAVSGDIIKFVFEGEDLEYEIKKSEINKIAFASGREQVFNESSQTSQTTAAMGPTSTPESRRGKLAVLPFDIISNDPGINPEQYSNLVQSEAASSFKKNTSGIQIQDPMTTNALLAQHGIDYNNIKTKTPKQIAELLGTEFVAYGTTTITNKGARSYGSNVTTYKDKDSRSDDRKDREQKGSEITTSSTSTVIEYDVNVGLKVINDNGKIVYSEDRNAFGTDIDSHNAALNYMIKRTPHGSKHK
;
A
#
# COMPACT_ATOMS: atom_id res chain seq x y z
N MET A 1 77.21 -17.41 -26.02
CA MET A 1 76.47 -18.19 -25.01
C MET A 1 75.34 -17.29 -24.51
N ILE A 2 74.13 -17.47 -25.06
CA ILE A 2 72.94 -16.69 -24.72
C ILE A 2 72.13 -17.51 -23.73
N ILE A 3 71.96 -17.00 -22.51
CA ILE A 3 71.16 -17.59 -21.44
C ILE A 3 69.70 -17.19 -21.65
N PHE A 4 68.84 -18.18 -21.83
CA PHE A 4 67.39 -18.04 -21.95
C PHE A 4 66.78 -18.18 -20.54
N ILE A 5 66.22 -17.09 -20.00
CA ILE A 5 65.55 -17.09 -18.69
C ILE A 5 64.09 -17.49 -18.92
N LEU A 6 63.69 -18.62 -18.35
CA LEU A 6 62.33 -19.14 -18.37
C LEU A 6 61.54 -18.50 -17.20
N LEU A 7 60.61 -17.60 -17.48
CA LEU A 7 59.65 -17.08 -16.49
C LEU A 7 58.55 -18.13 -16.26
N ALA A 8 58.53 -18.74 -15.08
CA ALA A 8 57.43 -19.59 -14.63
C ALA A 8 56.30 -18.73 -14.07
N ASN A 9 55.15 -18.70 -14.74
CA ASN A 9 53.92 -18.14 -14.19
C ASN A 9 53.33 -19.15 -13.20
N THR A 10 53.47 -18.91 -11.90
CA THR A 10 52.69 -19.63 -10.89
C THR A 10 51.27 -19.05 -10.89
N LEU A 11 50.33 -19.80 -11.49
CA LEU A 11 48.90 -19.58 -11.29
C LEU A 11 48.59 -19.85 -9.81
N ILE A 12 48.40 -18.80 -9.02
CA ILE A 12 47.77 -18.93 -7.70
C ILE A 12 46.28 -19.17 -7.97
N ALA A 13 45.84 -20.40 -7.75
CA ALA A 13 44.42 -20.71 -7.72
C ALA A 13 43.80 -19.91 -6.56
N GLN A 14 42.95 -18.93 -6.87
CA GLN A 14 42.07 -18.33 -5.87
C GLN A 14 41.08 -19.42 -5.47
N SER A 15 41.26 -19.99 -4.27
CA SER A 15 40.23 -20.84 -3.68
C SER A 15 39.04 -19.95 -3.37
N GLU A 16 37.92 -20.17 -4.05
CA GLU A 16 36.66 -19.57 -3.62
C GLU A 16 36.36 -20.04 -2.18
N ASN A 17 35.77 -19.15 -1.38
CA ASN A 17 35.36 -19.44 -0.02
C ASN A 17 33.92 -19.98 -0.03
N ASP A 18 33.62 -20.88 0.91
CA ASP A 18 32.27 -21.27 1.23
C ASP A 18 31.52 -20.08 1.86
N ILE A 19 30.23 -19.94 1.53
CA ILE A 19 29.35 -18.89 2.03
C ILE A 19 28.21 -19.53 2.82
N VAL A 20 28.14 -19.22 4.12
CA VAL A 20 27.04 -19.66 4.99
C VAL A 20 26.04 -18.52 5.13
N TYR A 21 24.79 -18.78 4.76
CA TYR A 21 23.66 -17.87 4.94
C TYR A 21 22.88 -18.31 6.17
N LYS A 22 22.80 -17.46 7.19
CA LYS A 22 22.01 -17.72 8.40
C LYS A 22 20.55 -17.29 8.21
N LEU A 23 19.67 -17.82 9.06
CA LEU A 23 18.26 -17.44 9.11
C LEU A 23 18.02 -15.98 9.53
N ASN A 24 18.93 -15.39 10.29
CA ASN A 24 18.87 -13.98 10.71
C ASN A 24 19.33 -12.99 9.61
N GLY A 25 19.70 -13.48 8.41
CA GLY A 25 20.21 -12.67 7.31
C GLY A 25 21.72 -12.39 7.36
N GLU A 26 22.43 -12.91 8.36
CA GLU A 26 23.89 -12.82 8.43
C GLU A 26 24.54 -13.74 7.40
N VAL A 27 25.59 -13.25 6.74
CA VAL A 27 26.35 -13.99 5.73
C VAL A 27 27.79 -14.14 6.21
N MET A 28 28.23 -15.38 6.37
CA MET A 28 29.60 -15.71 6.77
C MET A 28 30.37 -16.24 5.57
N LYS A 29 31.59 -15.73 5.35
CA LYS A 29 32.50 -16.17 4.28
C LYS A 29 33.72 -16.85 4.90
N GLY A 30 34.05 -18.04 4.42
CA GLY A 30 35.10 -18.86 5.02
C GLY A 30 35.12 -20.28 4.47
N LYS A 31 35.41 -21.27 5.30
CA LYS A 31 35.51 -22.67 4.90
C LYS A 31 34.72 -23.56 5.84
N VAL A 32 33.84 -24.38 5.30
CA VAL A 32 33.10 -25.40 6.05
C VAL A 32 33.98 -26.65 6.13
N THR A 33 34.47 -26.96 7.33
CA THR A 33 35.38 -28.10 7.56
C THR A 33 34.64 -29.40 7.77
N ALA A 34 33.43 -29.36 8.35
CA ALA A 34 32.58 -30.54 8.53
C ALA A 34 31.09 -30.20 8.61
N VAL A 35 30.25 -31.13 8.16
CA VAL A 35 28.79 -31.10 8.32
C VAL A 35 28.37 -32.35 9.09
N SER A 36 28.13 -32.21 10.38
CA SER A 36 27.69 -33.29 11.29
C SER A 36 26.17 -33.29 11.44
N GLY A 37 25.57 -34.14 12.29
CA GLY A 37 24.10 -34.25 12.44
C GLY A 37 23.39 -32.92 12.68
N ASP A 38 23.72 -32.21 13.76
CA ASP A 38 23.05 -30.96 14.18
C ASP A 38 23.90 -29.69 14.01
N ILE A 39 25.21 -29.85 13.76
CA ILE A 39 26.20 -28.77 13.77
C ILE A 39 27.05 -28.81 12.51
N ILE A 40 27.49 -27.64 12.04
CA ILE A 40 28.58 -27.49 11.08
C ILE A 40 29.80 -26.89 11.77
N LYS A 41 30.98 -27.25 11.28
CA LYS A 41 32.25 -26.64 11.66
C LYS A 41 32.70 -25.68 10.57
N PHE A 42 33.04 -24.45 10.94
CA PHE A 42 33.30 -23.36 10.02
C PHE A 42 34.52 -22.55 10.46
N VAL A 43 35.35 -22.14 9.52
CA VAL A 43 36.53 -21.30 9.75
C VAL A 43 36.37 -20.03 8.91
N PHE A 44 36.51 -18.85 9.51
CA PHE A 44 36.38 -17.58 8.78
C PHE A 44 37.56 -17.35 7.83
N GLU A 45 37.32 -16.57 6.78
CA GLU A 45 38.38 -16.13 5.88
C GLU A 45 39.47 -15.35 6.64
N GLY A 46 40.70 -15.87 6.61
CA GLY A 46 41.86 -15.27 7.27
C GLY A 46 42.01 -15.62 8.77
N GLU A 47 41.17 -16.51 9.31
CA GLU A 47 41.30 -17.03 10.67
C GLU A 47 41.65 -18.52 10.66
N ASP A 48 42.35 -19.01 11.70
CA ASP A 48 42.63 -20.44 11.93
C ASP A 48 41.70 -21.07 12.99
N LEU A 49 40.73 -20.30 13.50
CA LEU A 49 39.80 -20.72 14.55
C LEU A 49 38.58 -21.44 13.95
N GLU A 50 38.27 -22.61 14.49
CA GLU A 50 37.09 -23.41 14.11
C GLU A 50 35.89 -23.07 15.01
N TYR A 51 34.77 -22.72 14.38
CA TYR A 51 33.51 -22.36 15.00
C TYR A 51 32.47 -23.45 14.77
N GLU A 52 31.67 -23.73 15.79
CA GLU A 52 30.54 -24.65 15.71
C GLU A 52 29.23 -23.86 15.56
N ILE A 53 28.53 -24.08 14.45
CA ILE A 53 27.27 -23.40 14.13
C ILE A 53 26.16 -24.44 14.03
N LYS A 54 25.04 -24.19 14.70
CA LYS A 54 23.88 -25.10 14.65
C LYS A 54 23.18 -24.99 13.29
N LYS A 55 22.82 -26.13 12.71
CA LYS A 55 22.03 -26.18 11.46
C LYS A 55 20.69 -25.46 11.56
N SER A 56 20.09 -25.43 12.76
CA SER A 56 18.84 -24.72 13.04
C SER A 56 18.95 -23.21 12.83
N GLU A 57 20.17 -22.65 12.77
CA GLU A 57 20.41 -21.22 12.57
C GLU A 57 20.82 -20.90 11.12
N ILE A 58 20.97 -21.93 10.29
CA ILE A 58 21.46 -21.83 8.91
C ILE A 58 20.30 -21.98 7.94
N ASN A 59 20.22 -21.07 6.98
CA ASN A 59 19.33 -21.15 5.83
C ASN A 59 19.94 -22.09 4.78
N LYS A 60 21.10 -21.70 4.23
CA LYS A 60 21.85 -22.48 3.23
C LYS A 60 23.36 -22.28 3.33
N ILE A 61 24.10 -23.23 2.79
CA ILE A 61 25.55 -23.14 2.56
C ILE A 61 25.80 -23.23 1.06
N ALA A 62 26.51 -22.25 0.50
CA ALA A 62 27.06 -22.31 -0.85
C ALA A 62 28.54 -22.67 -0.74
N PHE A 63 28.89 -23.89 -1.15
CA PHE A 63 30.28 -24.34 -1.15
C PHE A 63 31.04 -23.75 -2.34
N ALA A 64 32.34 -23.52 -2.16
CA ALA A 64 33.28 -23.13 -3.21
C ALA A 64 33.33 -24.09 -4.39
N SER A 65 32.84 -25.33 -4.21
CA SER A 65 32.68 -26.32 -5.28
C SER A 65 31.46 -26.09 -6.19
N GLY A 66 30.65 -25.06 -5.91
CA GLY A 66 29.38 -24.81 -6.58
C GLY A 66 28.22 -25.66 -6.07
N ARG A 67 28.45 -26.54 -5.08
CA ARG A 67 27.38 -27.27 -4.39
C ARG A 67 26.65 -26.32 -3.45
N GLU A 68 25.32 -26.35 -3.43
CA GLU A 68 24.53 -25.72 -2.38
C GLU A 68 23.89 -26.80 -1.49
N GLN A 69 23.84 -26.54 -0.18
CA GLN A 69 23.13 -27.37 0.79
C GLN A 69 22.21 -26.50 1.63
N VAL A 70 20.90 -26.72 1.49
CA VAL A 70 19.84 -26.01 2.22
C VAL A 70 19.52 -26.80 3.49
N PHE A 71 19.49 -26.12 4.63
CA PHE A 71 19.21 -26.71 5.94
C PHE A 71 17.85 -26.30 6.49
N ASN A 72 17.44 -25.05 6.23
CA ASN A 72 16.11 -24.56 6.51
C ASN A 72 15.62 -23.78 5.29
N GLU A 73 14.53 -24.22 4.70
CA GLU A 73 13.77 -23.42 3.76
C GLU A 73 13.15 -22.27 4.55
N SER A 74 13.79 -21.11 4.60
CA SER A 74 13.02 -19.90 4.83
C SER A 74 11.92 -19.90 3.77
N SER A 75 10.66 -19.69 4.15
CA SER A 75 9.59 -19.35 3.21
C SER A 75 9.83 -17.95 2.62
N GLN A 76 11.01 -17.71 2.06
CA GLN A 76 11.18 -16.83 0.94
C GLN A 76 10.60 -17.61 -0.23
N THR A 77 9.43 -17.18 -0.67
CA THR A 77 8.84 -17.54 -1.95
C THR A 77 9.93 -17.59 -2.99
N SER A 78 10.39 -18.80 -3.30
CA SER A 78 11.26 -19.07 -4.43
C SER A 78 10.52 -18.57 -5.66
N GLN A 79 10.96 -17.41 -6.14
CA GLN A 79 11.02 -17.13 -7.55
C GLN A 79 11.73 -18.33 -8.19
N THR A 80 10.93 -19.26 -8.66
CA THR A 80 11.36 -20.18 -9.69
C THR A 80 11.69 -19.31 -10.89
N THR A 81 12.97 -19.21 -11.21
CA THR A 81 13.47 -18.90 -12.55
C THR A 81 13.03 -20.03 -13.48
N ALA A 82 11.72 -20.14 -13.72
CA ALA A 82 11.22 -20.47 -15.03
C ALA A 82 11.35 -19.19 -15.85
N ALA A 83 11.86 -19.31 -17.07
CA ALA A 83 12.08 -18.17 -17.97
C ALA A 83 10.90 -17.19 -17.93
N MET A 84 11.10 -16.03 -17.29
CA MET A 84 10.17 -14.89 -17.36
C MET A 84 10.33 -14.26 -18.75
N GLY A 85 9.75 -14.91 -19.75
CA GLY A 85 9.02 -14.15 -20.76
C GLY A 85 7.97 -13.30 -20.05
N PRO A 86 7.53 -12.18 -20.65
CA PRO A 86 6.79 -11.15 -19.93
C PRO A 86 5.57 -11.76 -19.21
N THR A 87 5.47 -11.45 -17.90
CA THR A 87 4.43 -11.89 -16.94
C THR A 87 3.00 -11.62 -17.42
N SER A 88 2.84 -10.85 -18.49
CA SER A 88 1.65 -10.79 -19.33
C SER A 88 2.07 -10.33 -20.72
N THR A 89 1.39 -10.75 -21.79
CA THR A 89 1.62 -10.20 -23.13
C THR A 89 0.77 -8.93 -23.34
N PRO A 90 1.19 -7.98 -24.21
CA PRO A 90 0.37 -6.80 -24.54
C PRO A 90 -1.06 -7.16 -24.96
N GLU A 91 -1.23 -8.27 -25.68
CA GLU A 91 -2.55 -8.75 -26.12
C GLU A 91 -3.42 -9.20 -24.95
N SER A 92 -2.83 -9.84 -23.93
CA SER A 92 -3.53 -10.31 -22.74
C SER A 92 -3.95 -9.15 -21.81
N ARG A 93 -3.20 -8.05 -21.82
CA ARG A 93 -3.47 -6.85 -21.02
C ARG A 93 -4.54 -5.94 -21.61
N ARG A 94 -4.73 -6.01 -22.93
CA ARG A 94 -5.57 -5.08 -23.69
C ARG A 94 -6.98 -4.96 -23.11
N GLY A 95 -7.44 -3.71 -22.97
CA GLY A 95 -8.75 -3.34 -22.49
C GLY A 95 -8.96 -3.60 -20.99
N LYS A 96 -7.92 -3.85 -20.20
CA LYS A 96 -8.04 -4.06 -18.74
C LYS A 96 -7.51 -2.86 -17.97
N LEU A 97 -8.21 -2.48 -16.91
CA LEU A 97 -7.80 -1.42 -15.99
C LEU A 97 -7.73 -1.95 -14.55
N ALA A 98 -6.61 -1.72 -13.87
CA ALA A 98 -6.49 -1.91 -12.44
C ALA A 98 -6.49 -0.57 -11.70
N VAL A 99 -7.13 -0.54 -10.54
CA VAL A 99 -7.10 0.61 -9.63
C VAL A 99 -6.18 0.26 -8.48
N LEU A 100 -5.15 1.06 -8.23
CA LEU A 100 -4.25 0.84 -7.11
C LEU A 100 -4.84 1.40 -5.80
N PRO A 101 -4.35 0.92 -4.64
CA PRO A 101 -4.63 1.57 -3.35
C PRO A 101 -4.30 3.06 -3.43
N PHE A 102 -5.23 3.91 -2.98
CA PHE A 102 -5.06 5.37 -3.04
C PHE A 102 -4.05 5.85 -2.00
N ASP A 103 -3.27 6.86 -2.33
CA ASP A 103 -2.40 7.53 -1.35
C ASP A 103 -3.25 8.45 -0.47
N ILE A 104 -3.30 8.19 0.84
CA ILE A 104 -4.12 8.99 1.76
C ILE A 104 -3.22 9.93 2.54
N ILE A 105 -3.52 11.22 2.43
CA ILE A 105 -2.84 12.30 3.14
C ILE A 105 -3.86 12.93 4.08
N SER A 106 -3.63 12.85 5.38
CA SER A 106 -4.55 13.38 6.39
C SER A 106 -3.81 14.14 7.47
N ASN A 107 -4.40 15.22 7.96
CA ASN A 107 -3.97 15.90 9.20
C ASN A 107 -4.72 15.37 10.45
N ASP A 108 -5.68 14.46 10.26
CA ASP A 108 -6.46 13.84 11.32
C ASP A 108 -5.84 12.48 11.71
N PRO A 109 -5.33 12.31 12.94
CA PRO A 109 -4.73 11.06 13.41
C PRO A 109 -5.75 9.92 13.57
N GLY A 110 -7.05 10.23 13.57
CA GLY A 110 -8.11 9.22 13.60
C GLY A 110 -8.31 8.49 12.26
N ILE A 111 -7.71 8.99 11.18
CA ILE A 111 -7.82 8.38 9.85
C ILE A 111 -6.66 7.41 9.65
N ASN A 112 -6.97 6.11 9.54
CA ASN A 112 -6.00 5.09 9.15
C ASN A 112 -5.79 5.14 7.62
N PRO A 113 -4.60 5.53 7.12
CA PRO A 113 -4.35 5.70 5.70
C PRO A 113 -4.54 4.43 4.88
N GLU A 114 -4.15 3.26 5.40
CA GLU A 114 -4.21 1.99 4.67
C GLU A 114 -5.66 1.49 4.53
N GLN A 115 -6.45 1.56 5.60
CA GLN A 115 -7.86 1.17 5.55
C GLN A 115 -8.64 2.08 4.62
N TYR A 116 -8.39 3.40 4.69
CA TYR A 116 -9.06 4.36 3.84
C TYR A 116 -8.58 4.28 2.38
N SER A 117 -7.31 3.95 2.15
CA SER A 117 -6.75 3.69 0.83
C SER A 117 -7.50 2.57 0.09
N ASN A 118 -7.72 1.43 0.77
CA ASN A 118 -8.45 0.29 0.22
C ASN A 118 -9.95 0.59 0.02
N LEU A 119 -10.55 1.38 0.92
CA LEU A 119 -11.94 1.84 0.78
C LEU A 119 -12.11 2.67 -0.50
N VAL A 120 -11.32 3.73 -0.63
CA VAL A 120 -11.38 4.65 -1.78
C VAL A 120 -11.05 3.92 -3.08
N GLN A 121 -10.10 2.98 -3.06
CA GLN A 121 -9.80 2.11 -4.21
C GLN A 121 -11.03 1.30 -4.64
N SER A 122 -11.75 0.70 -3.69
CA SER A 122 -12.93 -0.12 -3.96
C SER A 122 -14.08 0.71 -4.55
N GLU A 123 -14.28 1.92 -4.04
CA GLU A 123 -15.27 2.86 -4.54
C GLU A 123 -14.90 3.42 -5.92
N ALA A 124 -13.61 3.72 -6.14
CA ALA A 124 -13.10 4.11 -7.43
C ALA A 124 -13.29 3.00 -8.47
N ALA A 125 -12.94 1.75 -8.16
CA ALA A 125 -13.15 0.60 -9.05
C ALA A 125 -14.64 0.39 -9.37
N SER A 126 -15.51 0.52 -8.37
CA SER A 126 -16.97 0.49 -8.56
C SER A 126 -17.45 1.62 -9.46
N SER A 127 -16.91 2.83 -9.28
CA SER A 127 -17.20 3.97 -10.13
C SER A 127 -16.72 3.78 -11.56
N PHE A 128 -15.51 3.26 -11.78
CA PHE A 128 -15.00 2.89 -13.10
C PHE A 128 -15.94 1.87 -13.76
N LYS A 129 -16.30 0.79 -13.05
CA LYS A 129 -17.18 -0.26 -13.57
C LYS A 129 -18.55 0.29 -13.98
N LYS A 130 -19.09 1.26 -13.24
CA LYS A 130 -20.39 1.88 -13.52
C LYS A 130 -20.34 2.93 -14.63
N ASN A 131 -19.25 3.70 -14.70
CA ASN A 131 -19.19 4.93 -15.50
C ASN A 131 -18.30 4.82 -16.73
N THR A 132 -17.63 3.69 -16.96
CA THR A 132 -16.82 3.44 -18.16
C THR A 132 -17.37 2.32 -19.02
N SER A 133 -17.04 2.36 -20.32
CA SER A 133 -17.43 1.35 -21.31
C SER A 133 -16.23 0.96 -22.17
N GLY A 134 -16.18 -0.30 -22.60
CA GLY A 134 -15.11 -0.81 -23.47
C GLY A 134 -13.81 -1.19 -22.75
N ILE A 135 -13.79 -1.12 -21.41
CA ILE A 135 -12.69 -1.62 -20.58
C ILE A 135 -13.22 -2.55 -19.48
N GLN A 136 -12.43 -3.56 -19.14
CA GLN A 136 -12.66 -4.50 -18.04
C GLN A 136 -11.93 -3.99 -16.80
N ILE A 137 -12.66 -3.78 -15.72
CA ILE A 137 -12.08 -3.33 -14.46
C ILE A 137 -11.67 -4.57 -13.65
N GLN A 138 -10.39 -4.65 -13.29
CA GLN A 138 -9.88 -5.68 -12.40
C GLN A 138 -10.45 -5.45 -11.00
N ASP A 139 -10.81 -6.55 -10.33
CA ASP A 139 -11.31 -6.50 -8.97
C ASP A 139 -10.22 -6.02 -7.98
N PRO A 140 -10.51 -5.07 -7.08
CA PRO A 140 -9.53 -4.55 -6.10
C PRO A 140 -8.87 -5.64 -5.24
N MET A 141 -9.62 -6.68 -4.86
CA MET A 141 -9.07 -7.78 -4.06
C MET A 141 -8.03 -8.56 -4.86
N THR A 142 -8.27 -8.76 -6.16
CA THR A 142 -7.31 -9.39 -7.07
C THR A 142 -6.08 -8.50 -7.25
N THR A 143 -6.27 -7.19 -7.46
CA THR A 143 -5.17 -6.24 -7.56
C THR A 143 -4.29 -6.26 -6.30
N ASN A 144 -4.89 -6.17 -5.11
CA ASN A 144 -4.16 -6.13 -3.85
C ASN A 144 -3.46 -7.46 -3.55
N ALA A 145 -4.09 -8.59 -3.88
CA ALA A 145 -3.45 -9.90 -3.77
C ALA A 145 -2.22 -10.03 -4.67
N LEU A 146 -2.30 -9.57 -5.93
CA LEU A 146 -1.18 -9.59 -6.86
C LEU A 146 -0.04 -8.66 -6.39
N LEU A 147 -0.37 -7.45 -5.91
CA LEU A 147 0.63 -6.55 -5.33
C LEU A 147 1.35 -7.24 -4.14
N ALA A 148 0.59 -7.80 -3.20
CA ALA A 148 1.14 -8.46 -2.02
C ALA A 148 1.99 -9.70 -2.37
N GLN A 149 1.58 -10.51 -3.35
CA GLN A 149 2.36 -11.66 -3.83
C GLN A 149 3.75 -11.28 -4.34
N HIS A 150 3.89 -10.06 -4.86
CA HIS A 150 5.15 -9.52 -5.35
C HIS A 150 5.88 -8.65 -4.31
N GLY A 151 5.46 -8.69 -3.04
CA GLY A 151 6.05 -7.91 -1.96
C GLY A 151 5.79 -6.41 -2.09
N ILE A 152 4.77 -6.02 -2.85
CA ILE A 152 4.37 -4.62 -3.01
C ILE A 152 3.30 -4.30 -1.96
N ASP A 153 3.58 -3.28 -1.15
CA ASP A 153 2.72 -2.79 -0.09
C ASP A 153 2.41 -1.29 -0.27
N TYR A 154 1.56 -0.75 0.61
CA TYR A 154 1.16 0.66 0.61
C TYR A 154 2.36 1.63 0.58
N ASN A 155 3.45 1.29 1.28
CA ASN A 155 4.61 2.18 1.44
C ASN A 155 5.55 2.12 0.24
N ASN A 156 5.67 0.95 -0.39
CA ASN A 156 6.67 0.71 -1.42
C ASN A 156 6.12 0.72 -2.86
N ILE A 157 4.81 0.83 -3.06
CA ILE A 157 4.18 0.83 -4.38
C ILE A 157 4.72 1.92 -5.32
N LYS A 158 5.12 3.08 -4.77
CA LYS A 158 5.70 4.20 -5.52
C LYS A 158 7.13 3.95 -6.02
N THR A 159 7.78 2.88 -5.55
CA THR A 159 9.14 2.49 -5.98
C THR A 159 9.15 1.74 -7.32
N LYS A 160 7.97 1.32 -7.80
CA LYS A 160 7.81 0.61 -9.08
C LYS A 160 7.33 1.57 -10.16
N THR A 161 7.83 1.37 -11.37
CA THR A 161 7.36 2.14 -12.53
C THR A 161 5.95 1.71 -12.93
N PRO A 162 5.14 2.61 -13.55
CA PRO A 162 3.81 2.26 -14.03
C PRO A 162 3.80 1.06 -14.98
N LYS A 163 4.82 0.95 -15.83
CA LYS A 163 5.00 -0.20 -16.73
C LYS A 163 5.18 -1.51 -15.97
N GLN A 164 6.04 -1.54 -14.95
CA GLN A 164 6.24 -2.73 -14.13
C GLN A 164 4.96 -3.13 -13.40
N ILE A 165 4.21 -2.15 -12.89
CA ILE A 165 2.92 -2.41 -12.24
C ILE A 165 1.89 -2.96 -13.23
N ALA A 166 1.79 -2.39 -14.44
CA ALA A 166 0.89 -2.86 -15.48
C ALA A 166 1.20 -4.30 -15.92
N GLU A 167 2.49 -4.63 -16.10
CA GLU A 167 2.95 -5.97 -16.46
C GLU A 167 2.67 -7.00 -15.37
N LEU A 168 2.89 -6.63 -14.10
CA LEU A 168 2.63 -7.44 -12.91
C LEU A 168 1.14 -7.71 -12.72
N LEU A 169 0.30 -6.68 -12.85
CA LEU A 169 -1.15 -6.79 -12.67
C LEU A 169 -1.86 -7.39 -13.88
N GLY A 170 -1.17 -7.50 -15.03
CA GLY A 170 -1.76 -7.98 -16.28
C GLY A 170 -2.82 -7.03 -16.83
N THR A 171 -2.62 -5.72 -16.71
CA THR A 171 -3.57 -4.68 -17.13
C THR A 171 -2.96 -3.66 -18.08
N GLU A 172 -3.72 -3.18 -19.06
CA GLU A 172 -3.26 -2.15 -20.00
C GLU A 172 -3.22 -0.77 -19.34
N PHE A 173 -4.17 -0.50 -18.43
CA PHE A 173 -4.28 0.77 -17.73
C PHE A 173 -4.16 0.59 -16.22
N VAL A 174 -3.43 1.50 -15.59
CA VAL A 174 -3.28 1.55 -14.13
C VAL A 174 -3.75 2.92 -13.66
N ALA A 175 -4.73 2.92 -12.76
CA ALA A 175 -5.25 4.13 -12.12
C ALA A 175 -4.56 4.34 -10.76
N TYR A 176 -3.90 5.48 -10.65
CA TYR A 176 -3.28 6.02 -9.45
C TYR A 176 -4.20 7.08 -8.87
N GLY A 177 -4.34 7.09 -7.55
CA GLY A 177 -5.17 8.05 -6.86
C GLY A 177 -4.50 8.60 -5.62
N THR A 178 -4.82 9.84 -5.29
CA THR A 178 -4.41 10.50 -4.06
C THR A 178 -5.62 11.17 -3.44
N THR A 179 -5.86 10.98 -2.15
CA THR A 179 -6.94 11.68 -1.43
C THR A 179 -6.32 12.44 -0.26
N THR A 180 -6.44 13.77 -0.31
CA THR A 180 -6.03 14.65 0.79
C THR A 180 -7.25 15.02 1.61
N ILE A 181 -7.23 14.74 2.90
CA ILE A 181 -8.31 14.99 3.85
C ILE A 181 -7.80 15.96 4.91
N THR A 182 -8.39 17.16 4.94
CA THR A 182 -8.03 18.18 5.92
C THR A 182 -9.19 18.39 6.88
N ASN A 183 -9.04 17.94 8.13
CA ASN A 183 -9.93 18.29 9.22
C ASN A 183 -9.84 19.81 9.47
N LYS A 184 -10.98 20.50 9.32
CA LYS A 184 -11.14 21.97 9.50
C LYS A 184 -11.66 22.33 10.90
N GLY A 185 -11.87 21.34 11.76
CA GLY A 185 -12.39 21.50 13.11
C GLY A 185 -13.88 21.18 13.23
N ALA A 186 -14.37 21.25 14.47
CA ALA A 186 -15.76 20.96 14.79
C ALA A 186 -16.61 22.23 14.80
N ARG A 187 -17.82 22.15 14.23
CA ARG A 187 -18.87 23.15 14.37
C ARG A 187 -20.00 22.61 15.22
N SER A 188 -20.41 23.39 16.20
CA SER A 188 -21.56 23.06 17.06
C SER A 188 -22.76 23.92 16.70
N TYR A 189 -23.89 23.28 16.49
CA TYR A 189 -25.19 23.90 16.26
C TYR A 189 -26.07 23.61 17.47
N GLY A 190 -26.48 24.67 18.18
CA GLY A 190 -27.41 24.59 19.31
C GLY A 190 -28.80 25.05 18.91
N SER A 191 -29.83 24.34 19.33
CA SER A 191 -31.22 24.77 19.22
C SER A 191 -31.87 24.77 20.60
N ASN A 192 -32.43 25.91 20.99
CA ASN A 192 -33.13 26.09 22.26
C ASN A 192 -34.63 26.25 21.98
N VAL A 193 -35.44 25.37 22.56
CA VAL A 193 -36.90 25.49 22.56
C VAL A 193 -37.35 25.80 23.97
N THR A 194 -37.88 27.00 24.17
CA THR A 194 -38.44 27.44 25.46
C THR A 194 -39.95 27.28 25.44
N THR A 195 -40.51 26.53 26.39
CA THR A 195 -41.96 26.41 26.61
C THR A 195 -42.32 27.00 27.96
N TYR A 196 -43.21 27.99 27.97
CA TYR A 196 -43.75 28.56 29.20
C TYR A 196 -44.99 27.78 29.65
N LYS A 197 -44.95 27.23 30.87
CA LYS A 197 -46.15 26.74 31.56
C LYS A 197 -46.61 27.82 32.53
N ASP A 198 -47.65 28.55 32.12
CA ASP A 198 -48.32 29.51 32.99
C ASP A 198 -49.17 28.75 34.02
N LYS A 199 -48.97 29.03 35.30
CA LYS A 199 -49.74 28.40 36.38
C LYS A 199 -50.87 29.35 36.74
N ASP A 200 -52.04 29.13 36.15
CA ASP A 200 -53.21 29.99 36.38
C ASP A 200 -53.74 29.76 37.81
N SER A 201 -53.21 30.52 38.78
CA SER A 201 -53.78 30.56 40.12
C SER A 201 -55.01 31.46 40.10
N ARG A 202 -56.19 30.86 39.92
CA ARG A 202 -57.46 31.53 40.21
C ARG A 202 -57.55 31.78 41.72
N SER A 203 -57.06 32.93 42.16
CA SER A 203 -57.52 33.57 43.40
C SER A 203 -58.39 34.76 43.04
N ASP A 204 -59.62 34.77 43.56
CA ASP A 204 -60.64 35.81 43.32
C ASP A 204 -60.31 37.16 43.99
N ASP A 205 -59.21 37.26 44.73
CA ASP A 205 -58.80 38.50 45.41
C ASP A 205 -57.77 39.31 44.60
N ARG A 206 -58.23 40.48 44.13
CA ARG A 206 -57.58 41.34 43.14
C ARG A 206 -56.50 42.27 43.69
N LYS A 207 -55.55 41.84 44.54
CA LYS A 207 -54.51 42.79 44.97
C LYS A 207 -53.04 42.39 44.95
N ASP A 208 -52.66 41.12 44.86
CA ASP A 208 -51.24 40.76 44.64
C ASP A 208 -51.16 39.46 43.84
N ARG A 209 -51.13 39.57 42.50
CA ARG A 209 -50.89 38.42 41.61
C ARG A 209 -49.44 38.42 41.18
N GLU A 210 -48.58 37.75 41.94
CA GLU A 210 -47.29 37.30 41.41
C GLU A 210 -47.54 36.20 40.38
N GLN A 211 -47.32 36.52 39.10
CA GLN A 211 -47.45 35.58 37.99
C GLN A 211 -46.33 34.53 38.09
N LYS A 212 -46.61 33.36 38.68
CA LYS A 212 -45.66 32.26 38.87
C LYS A 212 -45.77 31.27 37.72
N GLY A 213 -45.05 31.53 36.62
CA GLY A 213 -44.85 30.59 35.52
C GLY A 213 -43.60 29.74 35.71
N SER A 214 -43.57 28.53 35.13
CA SER A 214 -42.36 27.71 35.04
C SER A 214 -41.89 27.64 33.60
N GLU A 215 -40.63 27.99 33.35
CA GLU A 215 -39.98 27.89 32.05
C GLU A 215 -39.37 26.50 31.91
N ILE A 216 -39.76 25.76 30.86
CA ILE A 216 -39.11 24.50 30.49
C ILE A 216 -38.35 24.75 29.20
N THR A 217 -37.03 24.84 29.32
CA THR A 217 -36.11 25.03 28.20
C THR A 217 -35.50 23.68 27.85
N THR A 218 -35.72 23.23 26.61
CA THR A 218 -35.04 22.05 26.05
C THR A 218 -33.98 22.55 25.08
N SER A 219 -32.72 22.33 25.42
CA SER A 219 -31.57 22.64 24.56
C SER A 219 -31.02 21.36 23.96
N SER A 220 -30.93 21.31 22.64
CA SER A 220 -30.18 20.26 21.93
C SER A 220 -28.95 20.88 21.27
N THR A 221 -27.83 20.17 21.31
CA THR A 221 -26.59 20.60 20.64
C THR A 221 -26.09 19.45 19.79
N SER A 222 -25.78 19.72 18.54
CA SER A 222 -25.16 18.78 17.61
C SER A 222 -23.80 19.32 17.19
N THR A 223 -22.77 18.49 17.25
CA THR A 223 -21.41 18.86 16.84
C THR A 223 -21.04 18.03 15.61
N VAL A 224 -20.60 18.70 14.55
CA VAL A 224 -20.17 18.08 13.29
C VAL A 224 -18.72 18.47 13.04
N ILE A 225 -17.88 17.49 12.69
CA ILE A 225 -16.50 17.74 12.26
C ILE A 225 -16.52 18.00 10.76
N GLU A 226 -15.92 19.11 10.33
CA GLU A 226 -15.84 19.46 8.92
C GLU A 226 -14.49 19.03 8.31
N TYR A 227 -14.55 18.44 7.12
CA TYR A 227 -13.42 18.03 6.33
C TYR A 227 -13.41 18.76 4.98
N ASP A 228 -12.22 19.10 4.50
CA ASP A 228 -11.96 19.58 3.14
C ASP A 228 -11.18 18.49 2.42
N VAL A 229 -11.77 17.97 1.35
CA VAL A 229 -11.29 16.77 0.69
C VAL A 229 -10.91 17.10 -0.75
N ASN A 230 -9.65 16.84 -1.11
CA ASN A 230 -9.15 16.95 -2.47
C ASN A 230 -8.80 15.55 -2.99
N VAL A 231 -9.19 15.26 -4.23
CA VAL A 231 -8.90 13.97 -4.87
C VAL A 231 -8.15 14.20 -6.17
N GLY A 232 -7.03 13.50 -6.33
CA GLY A 232 -6.29 13.37 -7.57
C GLY A 232 -6.49 12.01 -8.19
N LEU A 233 -6.65 11.98 -9.52
CA LEU A 233 -6.77 10.75 -10.30
C LEU A 233 -5.87 10.82 -11.53
N LYS A 234 -4.99 9.83 -11.68
CA LYS A 234 -4.10 9.68 -12.84
C LYS A 234 -4.22 8.28 -13.42
N VAL A 235 -4.53 8.17 -14.71
CA VAL A 235 -4.58 6.90 -15.44
C VAL A 235 -3.41 6.84 -16.40
N ILE A 236 -2.60 5.80 -16.30
CA ILE A 236 -1.39 5.59 -17.10
C ILE A 236 -1.54 4.27 -17.85
N ASN A 237 -1.11 4.22 -19.11
CA ASN A 237 -1.07 2.96 -19.86
C ASN A 237 0.22 2.15 -19.57
N ASP A 238 0.28 0.92 -20.05
CA ASP A 238 1.42 0.01 -19.91
C ASP A 238 2.72 0.51 -20.58
N ASN A 239 2.60 1.46 -21.50
CA ASN A 239 3.74 2.17 -22.10
C ASN A 239 4.24 3.37 -21.26
N GLY A 240 3.61 3.66 -20.12
CA GLY A 240 3.96 4.78 -19.24
C GLY A 240 3.39 6.14 -19.68
N LYS A 241 2.54 6.18 -20.71
CA LYS A 241 1.86 7.40 -21.16
C LYS A 241 0.68 7.70 -20.24
N ILE A 242 0.62 8.94 -19.76
CA ILE A 242 -0.53 9.46 -19.02
C ILE A 242 -1.69 9.66 -19.99
N VAL A 243 -2.80 8.95 -19.74
CA VAL A 243 -4.01 9.00 -20.57
C VAL A 243 -5.06 9.93 -19.95
N TYR A 244 -5.02 10.09 -18.64
CA TYR A 244 -5.86 11.02 -17.88
C TYR A 244 -5.10 11.47 -16.62
N SER A 245 -5.21 12.74 -16.25
CA SER A 245 -4.67 13.26 -14.99
C SER A 245 -5.45 14.49 -14.61
N GLU A 246 -6.18 14.44 -13.50
CA GLU A 246 -6.93 15.59 -13.00
C GLU A 246 -7.07 15.54 -11.49
N ASP A 247 -7.13 16.73 -10.89
CA ASP A 247 -7.32 16.94 -9.47
C ASP A 247 -8.61 17.74 -9.24
N ARG A 248 -9.36 17.38 -8.20
CA ARG A 248 -10.64 18.01 -7.90
C ARG A 248 -10.90 18.09 -6.39
N ASN A 249 -11.24 19.29 -5.94
CA ASN A 249 -11.83 19.48 -4.62
C ASN A 249 -13.25 18.89 -4.61
N ALA A 250 -13.52 18.07 -3.61
CA ALA A 250 -14.84 17.55 -3.34
C ALA A 250 -15.78 18.66 -2.89
N PHE A 251 -17.07 18.45 -3.14
CA PHE A 251 -18.11 19.35 -2.68
C PHE A 251 -18.70 18.80 -1.38
N GLY A 252 -18.83 19.65 -0.37
CA GLY A 252 -19.31 19.29 0.96
C GLY A 252 -18.21 19.30 2.01
N THR A 253 -18.59 19.00 3.25
CA THR A 253 -17.69 19.00 4.41
C THR A 253 -17.53 17.61 5.04
N ASP A 254 -18.11 16.58 4.41
CA ASP A 254 -18.03 15.22 4.89
C ASP A 254 -16.76 14.53 4.40
N ILE A 255 -16.24 13.60 5.20
CA ILE A 255 -15.08 12.78 4.83
C ILE A 255 -15.34 11.96 3.54
N ASP A 256 -16.57 11.54 3.32
CA ASP A 256 -16.98 10.73 2.17
C ASP A 256 -17.19 11.54 0.87
N SER A 257 -16.98 12.85 0.90
CA SER A 257 -17.18 13.74 -0.24
C SER A 257 -16.27 13.41 -1.44
N HIS A 258 -15.16 12.69 -1.23
CA HIS A 258 -14.27 12.18 -2.28
C HIS A 258 -15.02 11.36 -3.34
N ASN A 259 -16.07 10.62 -2.95
CA ASN A 259 -16.87 9.79 -3.86
C ASN A 259 -17.50 10.57 -5.00
N ALA A 260 -18.03 11.77 -4.71
CA ALA A 260 -18.64 12.62 -5.72
C ALA A 260 -17.58 13.20 -6.67
N ALA A 261 -16.42 13.59 -6.14
CA ALA A 261 -15.28 14.07 -6.93
C ALA A 261 -14.75 12.98 -7.88
N LEU A 262 -14.52 11.76 -7.37
CA LEU A 262 -14.09 10.61 -8.15
C LEU A 262 -15.07 10.27 -9.25
N ASN A 263 -16.36 10.12 -8.93
CA ASN A 263 -17.39 9.85 -9.92
C ASN A 263 -17.42 10.89 -11.03
N TYR A 264 -17.19 12.17 -10.70
CA TYR A 264 -17.14 13.23 -11.70
C TYR A 264 -15.95 13.06 -12.65
N MET A 265 -14.75 12.83 -12.10
CA MET A 265 -13.51 12.68 -12.86
C MET A 265 -13.55 11.42 -13.72
N ILE A 266 -13.95 10.29 -13.16
CA ILE A 266 -14.02 9.00 -13.84
C ILE A 266 -14.94 9.05 -15.06
N LYS A 267 -16.10 9.72 -14.96
CA LYS A 267 -17.01 9.91 -16.11
C LYS A 267 -16.37 10.62 -17.29
N ARG A 268 -15.29 11.38 -17.10
CA ARG A 268 -14.59 12.17 -18.13
C ARG A 268 -13.26 11.57 -18.56
N THR A 269 -12.88 10.43 -17.98
CA THR A 269 -11.76 9.65 -18.51
C THR A 269 -12.02 9.25 -19.97
N PRO A 270 -11.00 8.89 -20.75
CA PRO A 270 -11.15 8.47 -22.15
C PRO A 270 -12.18 7.36 -22.38
N HIS A 271 -12.39 6.50 -21.39
CA HIS A 271 -13.38 5.41 -21.44
C HIS A 271 -14.68 5.75 -20.71
N GLY A 272 -14.81 6.96 -20.18
CA GLY A 272 -15.93 7.43 -19.38
C GLY A 272 -17.16 7.79 -20.21
N SER A 273 -18.33 7.60 -19.61
CA SER A 273 -19.65 7.88 -20.21
C SER A 273 -19.89 9.35 -20.62
N LYS A 274 -19.05 10.28 -20.16
CA LYS A 274 -19.09 11.71 -20.48
C LYS A 274 -17.77 12.18 -21.10
N HIS A 275 -17.00 11.27 -21.70
CA HIS A 275 -15.89 11.64 -22.55
C HIS A 275 -16.41 12.50 -23.71
N LYS A 276 -15.74 13.60 -24.00
CA LYS A 276 -16.07 14.54 -25.08
C LYS A 276 -15.10 14.34 -26.22
#